data_AF-A0A285U4Z3-F1
#
_entry.id   AF-A0A285U4Z3-F1
#
_cell.length_a   1.000
_cell.length_b   1.000
_cell.length_c   1.000
_cell.angle_alpha   90.00
_cell.angle_beta   90.00
_cell.angle_gamma   90.00
#
_symmetry.space_group_name_H-M   'P 1'
#
loop_
_entity.id
_entity.type
_entity.pdbx_description
1 polymer ?
#
loop_
_entity_poly.entity_id
_entity_poly.type
_entity_poly.pdbx_seq_one_letter_code
_entity_poly.pdbx_strand_id
1 'polypeptide(L)'
;MSINRKFFFDRVRTHLYKNGLDQDAVDGHSAILDRWEKDIPKDDDRWLAYMLATAYHETGGRMQPVEENLNYSAKRLLEVFPRRFKDAAEAARYAGKPEKIANRVYADRLGNGDEASGDGWRYRGRGLVQITGKTNYEKFGIAKSPDDALQADGALTMLFEGMIKGRYTGKALGDFFDGAREEWVEARRIVNGYDRADDIARYAKHYYSAISYTTG
;
A
#
# COMPACT_ATOMS: atom_id res chain seq x y z
N MET A 1 15.74 -18.08 9.72
CA MET A 1 15.07 -19.38 9.46
C MET A 1 14.18 -19.20 8.25
N SER A 2 13.93 -20.25 7.46
CA SER A 2 13.07 -20.12 6.28
C SER A 2 11.62 -20.43 6.64
N ILE A 3 10.70 -19.61 6.15
CA ILE A 3 9.25 -19.72 6.32
C ILE A 3 8.75 -20.89 5.49
N ASN A 4 7.98 -21.79 6.12
CA ASN A 4 7.34 -22.92 5.44
C ASN A 4 6.28 -22.44 4.43
N ARG A 5 6.69 -22.29 3.17
CA ARG A 5 5.86 -21.80 2.06
C ARG A 5 4.57 -22.61 1.87
N LYS A 6 4.63 -23.93 2.04
CA LYS A 6 3.44 -24.80 1.91
C LYS A 6 2.42 -24.45 2.98
N PHE A 7 2.83 -24.43 4.25
CA PHE A 7 1.94 -24.07 5.35
C PHE A 7 1.38 -22.65 5.19
N PHE A 8 2.25 -21.70 4.85
CA PHE A 8 1.86 -20.31 4.60
C PHE A 8 0.73 -20.21 3.58
N PHE A 9 0.91 -20.78 2.39
CA PHE A 9 -0.09 -20.69 1.32
C PHE A 9 -1.36 -21.48 1.62
N ASP A 10 -1.26 -22.62 2.32
CA ASP A 10 -2.45 -23.36 2.76
C ASP A 10 -3.31 -22.51 3.70
N ARG A 11 -2.70 -21.80 4.66
CA ARG A 11 -3.40 -20.90 5.60
C ARG A 11 -3.97 -19.67 4.91
N VAL A 12 -3.19 -19.00 4.07
CA VAL A 12 -3.62 -17.81 3.31
C VAL A 12 -4.81 -18.13 2.40
N ARG A 13 -4.78 -19.29 1.72
CA ARG A 13 -5.89 -19.75 0.88
C ARG A 13 -7.19 -19.92 1.68
N THR A 14 -7.13 -20.53 2.85
CA THR A 14 -8.31 -20.75 3.69
C THR A 14 -8.91 -19.46 4.27
N HIS A 15 -8.08 -18.51 4.69
CA HIS A 15 -8.54 -17.37 5.47
C HIS A 15 -8.75 -16.09 4.66
N LEU A 16 -7.93 -15.85 3.63
CA LEU A 16 -7.92 -14.59 2.88
C LEU A 16 -8.40 -14.74 1.43
N TYR A 17 -8.26 -15.93 0.83
CA TYR A 17 -8.58 -16.20 -0.57
C TYR A 17 -9.64 -17.28 -0.75
N LYS A 18 -10.79 -17.11 -0.10
CA LYS A 18 -11.91 -18.08 -0.12
C LYS A 18 -12.40 -18.42 -1.53
N ASN A 19 -12.23 -17.50 -2.48
CA ASN A 19 -12.68 -17.64 -3.86
C ASN A 19 -11.55 -18.01 -4.84
N GLY A 20 -10.39 -18.42 -4.32
CA GLY A 20 -9.22 -18.78 -5.11
C GLY A 20 -8.05 -17.81 -4.90
N LEU A 21 -6.85 -18.38 -4.87
CA LEU A 21 -5.57 -17.68 -4.83
C LEU A 21 -4.94 -17.88 -6.22
N ASP A 22 -4.84 -16.80 -7.00
CA ASP A 22 -4.25 -16.84 -8.35
C ASP A 22 -2.72 -16.73 -8.32
N GLN A 23 -2.10 -16.90 -9.49
CA GLN A 23 -0.64 -16.92 -9.60
C GLN A 23 -0.03 -15.55 -9.31
N ASP A 24 -0.66 -14.45 -9.73
CA ASP A 24 -0.21 -13.09 -9.42
C ASP A 24 -0.10 -12.89 -7.90
N ALA A 25 -1.12 -13.33 -7.16
CA ALA A 25 -1.11 -13.27 -5.72
C ALA A 25 -0.02 -14.17 -5.12
N VAL A 26 0.16 -15.40 -5.62
CA VAL A 26 1.25 -16.29 -5.15
C VAL A 26 2.62 -15.64 -5.36
N ASP A 27 2.87 -15.07 -6.52
CA ASP A 27 4.15 -14.45 -6.87
C ASP A 27 4.41 -13.21 -6.01
N GLY A 28 3.37 -12.39 -5.80
CA GLY A 28 3.45 -11.19 -4.95
C GLY A 28 3.75 -11.52 -3.49
N HIS A 29 3.08 -12.53 -2.92
CA HIS A 29 3.44 -13.02 -1.59
C HIS A 29 4.87 -13.53 -1.55
N SER A 30 5.26 -14.36 -2.53
CA SER A 30 6.59 -14.97 -2.56
C SER A 30 7.68 -13.91 -2.61
N ALA A 31 7.51 -12.86 -3.43
CA ALA A 31 8.45 -11.75 -3.50
C ALA A 31 8.64 -11.01 -2.17
N ILE A 32 7.56 -10.79 -1.41
CA ILE A 32 7.64 -10.17 -0.08
C ILE A 32 8.35 -11.09 0.92
N LEU A 33 7.98 -12.38 0.93
CA LEU A 33 8.60 -13.35 1.83
C LEU A 33 10.09 -13.55 1.53
N ASP A 34 10.46 -13.63 0.24
CA ASP A 34 11.86 -13.75 -0.21
C ASP A 34 12.67 -12.53 0.22
N ARG A 35 12.09 -11.32 0.09
CA ARG A 35 12.73 -10.08 0.54
C ARG A 35 12.97 -10.08 2.04
N TRP A 36 11.98 -10.53 2.83
CA TRP A 36 12.10 -10.65 4.28
C TRP A 36 13.21 -11.62 4.69
N GLU A 37 13.21 -12.83 4.13
CA GLU A 37 14.21 -13.85 4.47
C GLU A 37 15.63 -13.45 4.08
N LYS A 38 15.77 -12.68 3.00
CA LYS A 38 17.07 -12.18 2.54
C LYS A 38 17.60 -11.06 3.43
N ASP A 39 16.79 -10.07 3.73
CA ASP A 39 17.29 -8.80 4.28
C ASP A 39 17.10 -8.67 5.80
N ILE A 40 16.02 -9.24 6.36
CA ILE A 40 15.62 -9.06 7.78
C ILE A 40 15.06 -10.33 8.44
N PRO A 41 15.68 -11.52 8.27
CA PRO A 41 15.13 -12.81 8.72
C PRO A 41 15.08 -13.03 10.25
N LYS A 42 15.49 -12.04 11.05
CA LYS A 42 15.60 -12.13 12.51
C LYS A 42 14.76 -11.09 13.25
N ASP A 43 14.13 -10.18 12.51
CA ASP A 43 13.22 -9.22 13.11
C ASP A 43 11.88 -9.89 13.46
N ASP A 44 11.02 -9.12 14.10
CA ASP A 44 9.73 -9.57 14.61
C ASP A 44 8.77 -10.01 13.49
N ASP A 45 8.33 -11.26 13.50
CA ASP A 45 7.40 -11.81 12.49
C ASP A 45 6.09 -11.00 12.36
N ARG A 46 5.70 -10.26 13.40
CA ARG A 46 4.53 -9.35 13.36
C ARG A 46 4.73 -8.22 12.35
N TRP A 47 5.97 -7.79 12.12
CA TRP A 47 6.31 -6.78 11.13
C TRP A 47 6.05 -7.29 9.72
N LEU A 48 6.52 -8.50 9.40
CA LEU A 48 6.23 -9.15 8.12
C LEU A 48 4.73 -9.31 7.90
N ALA A 49 4.04 -9.82 8.91
CA ALA A 49 2.59 -10.02 8.85
C ALA A 49 1.84 -8.71 8.57
N TYR A 50 2.26 -7.60 9.18
CA TYR A 50 1.64 -6.29 8.97
C TYR A 50 1.94 -5.70 7.59
N MET A 51 3.15 -5.90 7.07
CA MET A 51 3.51 -5.50 5.70
C MET A 51 2.71 -6.28 4.65
N LEU A 52 2.56 -7.60 4.82
CA LEU A 52 1.72 -8.44 3.97
C LEU A 52 0.26 -7.99 3.99
N ALA A 53 -0.29 -7.69 5.17
CA ALA A 53 -1.65 -7.19 5.32
C ALA A 53 -1.87 -5.84 4.64
N THR A 54 -0.89 -4.95 4.74
CA THR A 54 -0.93 -3.65 4.05
C THR A 54 -0.93 -3.87 2.54
N ALA A 55 0.03 -4.63 2.00
CA ALA A 55 0.08 -4.94 0.58
C ALA A 55 -1.20 -5.61 0.07
N TYR A 56 -1.75 -6.57 0.84
CA TYR A 56 -3.01 -7.24 0.52
C TYR A 56 -4.16 -6.24 0.42
N HIS A 57 -4.30 -5.37 1.41
CA HIS A 57 -5.38 -4.39 1.45
C HIS A 57 -5.30 -3.41 0.28
N GLU A 58 -4.13 -2.80 0.08
CA GLU A 58 -3.95 -1.72 -0.91
C GLU A 58 -4.00 -2.23 -2.36
N THR A 59 -3.72 -3.51 -2.58
CA THR A 59 -3.76 -4.14 -3.92
C THR A 59 -5.05 -4.91 -4.20
N GLY A 60 -6.01 -4.89 -3.27
CA GLY A 60 -7.25 -5.68 -3.36
C GLY A 60 -6.98 -7.18 -3.41
N GLY A 61 -5.92 -7.64 -2.77
CA GLY A 61 -5.51 -9.05 -2.72
C GLY A 61 -4.74 -9.53 -3.94
N ARG A 62 -4.44 -8.69 -4.94
CA ARG A 62 -3.62 -9.13 -6.09
C ARG A 62 -2.14 -9.28 -5.72
N MET A 63 -1.69 -8.61 -4.66
CA MET A 63 -0.29 -8.59 -4.21
C MET A 63 0.71 -8.13 -5.26
N GLN A 64 0.23 -7.44 -6.28
CA GLN A 64 1.03 -6.82 -7.33
C GLN A 64 1.03 -5.31 -7.15
N PRO A 65 2.11 -4.59 -7.48
CA PRO A 65 2.11 -3.13 -7.49
C PRO A 65 0.99 -2.60 -8.40
N VAL A 66 0.10 -1.76 -7.87
CA VAL A 66 -1.01 -1.18 -8.64
C VAL A 66 -0.82 0.32 -8.81
N GLU A 67 -1.45 0.89 -9.83
CA GLU A 67 -1.56 2.33 -10.01
C GLU A 67 -3.02 2.77 -10.03
N GLU A 68 -3.30 3.98 -9.53
CA GLU A 68 -4.62 4.57 -9.62
C GLU A 68 -4.95 4.94 -11.07
N ASN A 69 -6.10 4.47 -11.57
CA ASN A 69 -6.56 4.77 -12.93
C ASN A 69 -7.30 6.11 -13.06
N LEU A 70 -7.80 6.67 -11.95
CA LEU A 70 -8.54 7.93 -11.81
C LEU A 70 -9.63 8.18 -12.86
N ASN A 71 -10.26 7.12 -13.37
CA ASN A 71 -11.30 7.21 -14.39
C ASN A 71 -12.70 7.27 -13.76
N TYR A 72 -13.23 8.48 -13.57
CA TYR A 72 -14.52 8.70 -12.91
C TYR A 72 -15.55 9.35 -13.84
N SER A 73 -16.82 8.96 -13.66
CA SER A 73 -17.95 9.69 -14.21
C SER A 73 -18.17 11.01 -13.46
N ALA A 74 -18.88 11.97 -14.09
CA ALA A 74 -19.19 13.25 -13.45
C ALA A 74 -19.92 13.08 -12.11
N LYS A 75 -20.91 12.17 -12.07
CA LYS A 75 -21.62 11.82 -10.84
C LYS A 75 -20.67 11.30 -9.78
N ARG A 76 -19.77 10.37 -10.14
CA ARG A 76 -18.85 9.77 -9.18
C ARG A 76 -17.81 10.77 -8.66
N LEU A 77 -17.39 11.73 -9.48
CA LEU A 77 -16.50 12.82 -9.05
C LEU A 77 -17.10 13.66 -7.91
N LEU A 78 -18.40 13.96 -7.98
CA LEU A 78 -19.11 14.70 -6.92
C LEU A 78 -19.24 13.87 -5.63
N GLU A 79 -19.41 12.55 -5.75
CA GLU A 79 -19.51 11.65 -4.59
C GLU A 79 -18.17 11.42 -3.89
N VAL A 80 -17.10 11.22 -4.66
CA VAL A 80 -15.77 10.85 -4.14
C VAL A 80 -14.95 12.08 -3.75
N PHE A 81 -15.08 13.17 -4.51
CA PHE A 81 -14.32 14.40 -4.30
C PHE A 81 -15.23 15.63 -4.17
N PRO A 82 -16.18 15.65 -3.22
CA PRO A 82 -17.15 16.75 -3.06
C PRO A 82 -16.49 18.08 -2.71
N ARG A 83 -15.25 18.06 -2.17
CA ARG A 83 -14.46 19.27 -1.91
C ARG A 83 -13.72 19.79 -3.13
N ARG A 84 -13.62 19.01 -4.20
CA ARG A 84 -12.87 19.35 -5.43
C ARG A 84 -13.79 19.66 -6.61
N PHE A 85 -15.02 19.16 -6.60
CA PHE A 85 -16.01 19.44 -7.64
C PHE A 85 -17.28 19.99 -6.99
N LYS A 86 -17.70 21.20 -7.39
CA LYS A 86 -18.82 21.91 -6.76
C LYS A 86 -20.16 21.49 -7.33
N ASP A 87 -20.21 21.25 -8.64
CA ASP A 87 -21.45 20.95 -9.35
C ASP A 87 -21.22 20.02 -10.56
N ALA A 88 -22.32 19.59 -11.16
CA ALA A 88 -22.31 18.66 -12.28
C ALA A 88 -21.67 19.23 -13.55
N ALA A 89 -21.79 20.55 -13.78
CA ALA A 89 -21.21 21.19 -14.96
C ALA A 89 -19.68 21.20 -14.87
N GLU A 90 -19.14 21.50 -13.69
CA GLU A 90 -17.71 21.41 -13.42
C GLU A 90 -17.23 19.96 -13.53
N ALA A 91 -17.90 19.01 -12.87
CA ALA A 91 -17.52 17.59 -12.91
C ALA A 91 -17.54 17.02 -14.34
N ALA A 92 -18.52 17.41 -15.17
CA ALA A 92 -18.60 16.99 -16.57
C ALA A 92 -17.37 17.41 -17.40
N ARG A 93 -16.68 18.50 -17.05
CA ARG A 93 -15.45 18.93 -17.76
C ARG A 93 -14.26 18.00 -17.51
N TYR A 94 -14.32 17.18 -16.46
CA TYR A 94 -13.27 16.27 -15.99
C TYR A 94 -13.62 14.80 -16.17
N ALA A 95 -14.91 14.46 -16.23
CA ALA A 95 -15.36 13.08 -16.38
C ALA A 95 -14.65 12.36 -17.53
N GLY A 96 -14.18 11.14 -17.27
CA GLY A 96 -13.46 10.33 -18.25
C GLY A 96 -12.06 10.84 -18.62
N LYS A 97 -11.49 11.80 -17.87
CA LYS A 97 -10.16 12.38 -18.14
C LYS A 97 -9.21 12.17 -16.95
N PRO A 98 -8.66 10.96 -16.77
CA PRO A 98 -7.84 10.59 -15.61
C PRO A 98 -6.75 11.57 -15.22
N GLU A 99 -5.91 11.97 -16.19
CA GLU A 99 -4.81 12.91 -15.95
C GLU A 99 -5.32 14.25 -15.43
N LYS A 100 -6.37 14.77 -16.05
CA LYS A 100 -6.99 16.02 -15.63
C LYS A 100 -7.62 15.92 -14.24
N ILE A 101 -8.23 14.77 -13.93
CA ILE A 101 -8.80 14.49 -12.60
C ILE A 101 -7.66 14.45 -11.56
N ALA A 102 -6.58 13.73 -11.84
CA ALA A 102 -5.43 13.59 -10.95
C ALA A 102 -4.80 14.94 -10.62
N ASN A 103 -4.52 15.73 -11.65
CA ASN A 103 -3.94 17.06 -11.54
C ASN A 103 -4.79 17.97 -10.65
N ARG A 104 -6.13 17.87 -10.73
CA ARG A 104 -7.03 18.65 -9.88
C ARG A 104 -7.13 18.14 -8.45
N VAL A 105 -7.28 16.83 -8.27
CA VAL A 105 -7.52 16.21 -6.95
C VAL A 105 -6.28 16.31 -6.06
N TYR A 106 -5.10 16.25 -6.67
CA TYR A 106 -3.82 16.25 -5.99
C TYR A 106 -3.03 17.57 -6.11
N ALA A 107 -3.60 18.63 -6.71
CA ALA A 107 -3.00 19.96 -6.72
C ALA A 107 -2.72 20.48 -5.31
N ASP A 108 -1.59 21.17 -5.15
CA ASP A 108 -1.15 21.88 -3.95
C ASP A 108 -1.09 21.00 -2.69
N ARG A 109 -0.78 19.72 -2.87
CA ARG A 109 -0.72 18.73 -1.78
C ARG A 109 0.52 17.88 -1.89
N LEU A 110 1.10 17.53 -0.74
CA LEU A 110 2.16 16.52 -0.65
C LEU A 110 3.35 16.85 -1.59
N GLY A 111 3.67 18.13 -1.72
CA GLY A 111 4.75 18.65 -2.58
C GLY A 111 4.39 18.82 -4.05
N ASN A 112 3.19 18.45 -4.48
CA ASN A 112 2.72 18.72 -5.84
C ASN A 112 2.51 20.22 -6.04
N GLY A 113 2.82 20.70 -7.24
CA GLY A 113 2.40 22.01 -7.70
C GLY A 113 0.89 22.13 -7.94
N ASP A 114 0.50 23.22 -8.59
CA ASP A 114 -0.89 23.48 -8.97
C ASP A 114 -1.42 22.47 -10.02
N GLU A 115 -2.70 22.59 -10.38
CA GLU A 115 -3.31 21.71 -11.39
C GLU A 115 -2.59 21.77 -12.76
N ALA A 116 -1.97 22.90 -13.11
CA ALA A 116 -1.29 23.08 -14.38
C ALA A 116 0.10 22.40 -14.43
N SER A 117 0.72 22.17 -13.27
CA SER A 117 2.04 21.53 -13.16
C SER A 117 2.11 20.10 -13.73
N GLY A 118 0.99 19.38 -13.79
CA GLY A 118 0.97 17.95 -14.13
C GLY A 118 1.41 17.01 -13.00
N ASP A 119 1.76 17.56 -11.82
CA ASP A 119 2.30 16.77 -10.71
C ASP A 119 1.27 15.79 -10.15
N GLY A 120 -0.02 16.13 -10.16
CA GLY A 120 -1.06 15.23 -9.64
C GLY A 120 -1.15 13.91 -10.41
N TRP A 121 -1.01 13.94 -11.74
CA TRP A 121 -0.93 12.73 -12.56
C TRP A 121 0.43 12.05 -12.44
N ARG A 122 1.51 12.83 -12.48
CA ARG A 122 2.88 12.30 -12.39
C ARG A 122 3.11 11.50 -11.10
N TYR A 123 2.62 12.02 -9.98
CA TYR A 123 2.79 11.47 -8.63
C TYR A 123 1.50 10.90 -8.03
N ARG A 124 0.59 10.39 -8.88
CA ARG A 124 -0.61 9.64 -8.47
C ARG A 124 -0.25 8.34 -7.73
N GLY A 125 -1.23 7.74 -7.04
CA GLY A 125 -1.05 6.52 -6.26
C GLY A 125 -0.40 5.38 -7.03
N ARG A 126 0.72 4.84 -6.52
CA ARG A 126 1.38 3.63 -7.05
C ARG A 126 1.96 2.71 -5.98
N GLY A 127 2.18 1.46 -6.36
CA GLY A 127 2.94 0.48 -5.58
C GLY A 127 2.09 -0.33 -4.60
N LEU A 128 2.75 -1.17 -3.80
CA LEU A 128 2.12 -2.04 -2.81
C LEU A 128 1.52 -1.28 -1.61
N VAL A 129 1.92 -0.02 -1.39
CA VAL A 129 1.46 0.83 -0.28
C VAL A 129 0.73 2.09 -0.78
N GLN A 130 0.46 2.19 -2.10
CA GLN A 130 -0.23 3.33 -2.73
C GLN A 130 0.34 4.71 -2.35
N ILE A 131 1.67 4.88 -2.54
CA ILE A 131 2.30 6.18 -2.27
C ILE A 131 1.76 7.25 -3.23
N THR A 132 1.52 8.45 -2.72
CA THR A 132 0.98 9.57 -3.52
C THR A 132 1.69 10.87 -3.16
N GLY A 133 1.89 11.74 -4.14
CA GLY A 133 2.45 13.09 -3.98
C GLY A 133 3.97 13.15 -4.08
N LYS A 134 4.48 14.20 -4.74
CA LYS A 134 5.88 14.41 -5.07
C LYS A 134 6.82 14.21 -3.88
N THR A 135 6.50 14.77 -2.72
CA THR A 135 7.31 14.64 -1.51
C THR A 135 7.52 13.18 -1.11
N ASN A 136 6.51 12.32 -1.26
CA ASN A 136 6.65 10.91 -0.93
C ASN A 136 7.52 10.18 -1.96
N TYR A 137 7.38 10.50 -3.24
CA TYR A 137 8.28 9.97 -4.28
C TYR A 137 9.73 10.43 -4.07
N GLU A 138 9.96 11.67 -3.62
CA GLU A 138 11.28 12.20 -3.29
C GLU A 138 11.92 11.45 -2.12
N LYS A 139 11.16 11.09 -1.08
CA LYS A 139 11.66 10.31 0.06
C LYS A 139 12.23 8.94 -0.34
N PHE A 140 11.78 8.38 -1.45
CA PHE A 140 12.29 7.10 -1.98
C PHE A 140 13.25 7.28 -3.17
N GLY A 141 13.61 8.52 -3.52
CA GLY A 141 14.55 8.80 -4.61
C GLY A 141 14.00 8.57 -6.01
N ILE A 142 12.70 8.29 -6.16
CA ILE A 142 12.06 7.92 -7.43
C ILE A 142 11.24 9.07 -8.05
N ALA A 143 11.37 10.30 -7.56
CA ALA A 143 10.62 11.45 -8.10
C ALA A 143 10.92 11.76 -9.58
N LYS A 144 12.11 11.39 -10.05
CA LYS A 144 12.48 11.50 -11.48
C LYS A 144 11.95 10.34 -12.32
N SER A 145 11.71 9.18 -11.70
CA SER A 145 11.23 7.95 -12.33
C SER A 145 10.06 7.34 -11.53
N PRO A 146 8.87 7.99 -11.48
CA PRO A 146 7.77 7.54 -10.61
C PRO A 146 7.27 6.12 -10.91
N ASP A 147 7.45 5.62 -12.12
CA ASP A 147 7.01 4.28 -12.50
C ASP A 147 7.90 3.16 -11.90
N ASP A 148 9.05 3.51 -11.30
CA ASP A 148 9.85 2.60 -10.48
C ASP A 148 9.03 2.08 -9.28
N ALA A 149 8.01 2.82 -8.84
CA ALA A 149 7.06 2.39 -7.82
C ALA A 149 6.24 1.13 -8.23
N LEU A 150 6.17 0.82 -9.52
CA LEU A 150 5.48 -0.35 -10.07
C LEU A 150 6.44 -1.52 -10.34
N GLN A 151 7.74 -1.28 -10.26
CA GLN A 151 8.75 -2.33 -10.39
C GLN A 151 8.93 -3.05 -9.06
N ALA A 152 9.22 -4.35 -9.11
CA ALA A 152 9.28 -5.20 -7.91
C ALA A 152 10.20 -4.63 -6.82
N ASP A 153 11.43 -4.24 -7.16
CA ASP A 153 12.39 -3.73 -6.18
C ASP A 153 11.97 -2.39 -5.57
N GLY A 154 11.46 -1.46 -6.39
CA GLY A 154 10.95 -0.17 -5.90
C GLY A 154 9.73 -0.36 -5.00
N ALA A 155 8.78 -1.21 -5.41
CA ALA A 155 7.58 -1.52 -4.65
C ALA A 155 7.89 -2.17 -3.29
N LEU A 156 8.80 -3.14 -3.26
CA LEU A 156 9.25 -3.80 -2.03
C LEU A 156 10.05 -2.83 -1.15
N THR A 157 10.94 -2.02 -1.73
CA THR A 157 11.70 -1.00 -0.97
C THR A 157 10.76 -0.04 -0.27
N MET A 158 9.73 0.45 -0.96
CA MET A 158 8.73 1.32 -0.33
C MET A 158 8.00 0.60 0.81
N LEU A 159 7.52 -0.62 0.59
CA LEU A 159 6.83 -1.41 1.63
C LEU A 159 7.69 -1.60 2.87
N PHE A 160 8.89 -2.14 2.69
CA PHE A 160 9.79 -2.49 3.80
C PHE A 160 10.39 -1.25 4.45
N GLU A 161 11.12 -0.44 3.67
CA GLU A 161 11.82 0.70 4.24
C GLU A 161 10.85 1.76 4.74
N GLY A 162 9.72 1.96 4.05
CA GLY A 162 8.69 2.90 4.46
C GLY A 162 8.11 2.56 5.82
N MET A 163 7.79 1.28 6.06
CA MET A 163 7.15 0.85 7.30
C MET A 163 8.14 0.62 8.45
N ILE A 164 9.35 0.14 8.15
CA ILE A 164 10.39 -0.09 9.17
C ILE A 164 10.99 1.22 9.65
N LYS A 165 11.24 2.18 8.75
CA LYS A 165 11.87 3.47 9.10
C LYS A 165 10.89 4.62 9.27
N GLY A 166 9.58 4.34 9.19
CA GLY A 166 8.52 5.32 9.34
C GLY A 166 8.55 6.45 8.32
N ARG A 167 8.93 6.18 7.06
CA ARG A 167 9.12 7.24 6.05
C ARG A 167 7.81 7.94 5.63
N TYR A 168 6.64 7.36 5.91
CA TYR A 168 5.37 7.99 5.54
C TYR A 168 4.95 9.06 6.54
N THR A 169 4.57 8.65 7.75
CA THR A 169 4.01 9.52 8.81
C THR A 169 5.00 9.84 9.93
N GLY A 170 6.18 9.23 9.93
CA GLY A 170 7.13 9.23 11.05
C GLY A 170 6.91 8.10 12.05
N LYS A 171 5.84 7.30 11.91
CA LYS A 171 5.59 6.11 12.74
C LYS A 171 6.13 4.85 12.07
N ALA A 172 6.79 4.00 12.85
CA ALA A 172 7.46 2.79 12.39
C ALA A 172 6.85 1.52 13.01
N LEU A 173 7.11 0.35 12.42
CA LEU A 173 6.65 -0.94 12.96
C LEU A 173 7.08 -1.17 14.41
N GLY A 174 8.32 -0.79 14.77
CA GLY A 174 8.82 -0.87 16.15
C GLY A 174 8.13 0.05 17.16
N ASP A 175 7.33 1.02 16.71
CA ASP A 175 6.49 1.82 17.61
C ASP A 175 5.25 1.05 18.10
N PHE A 176 4.87 -0.06 17.45
CA PHE A 176 3.62 -0.79 17.71
C PHE A 176 3.83 -2.27 18.07
N PHE A 177 4.98 -2.84 17.71
CA PHE A 177 5.30 -4.24 17.95
C PHE A 177 6.67 -4.38 18.60
N ASP A 178 6.69 -4.89 19.83
CA ASP A 178 7.89 -5.28 20.56
C ASP A 178 7.55 -6.33 21.64
N GLY A 179 8.48 -6.64 22.55
CA GLY A 179 8.26 -7.63 23.60
C GLY A 179 7.10 -7.32 24.58
N ALA A 180 6.61 -6.07 24.61
CA ALA A 180 5.50 -5.62 25.44
C ALA A 180 4.26 -5.17 24.65
N ARG A 181 4.41 -4.81 23.38
CA ARG A 181 3.36 -4.22 22.53
C ARG A 181 2.98 -5.12 21.36
N GLU A 182 1.68 -5.18 21.10
CA GLU A 182 1.08 -5.89 19.98
C GLU A 182 -0.12 -5.12 19.42
N GLU A 183 0.15 -3.93 18.87
CA GLU A 183 -0.88 -2.92 18.56
C GLU A 183 -1.32 -2.94 17.09
N TRP A 184 -1.96 -4.03 16.66
CA TRP A 184 -2.36 -4.25 15.25
C TRP A 184 -3.21 -3.13 14.62
N VAL A 185 -4.15 -2.55 15.37
CA VAL A 185 -5.04 -1.50 14.87
C VAL A 185 -4.29 -0.17 14.76
N GLU A 186 -3.51 0.18 15.79
CA GLU A 186 -2.76 1.43 15.85
C GLU A 186 -1.66 1.50 14.79
N ALA A 187 -1.09 0.36 14.40
CA ALA A 187 -0.06 0.28 13.37
C ALA A 187 -0.52 0.82 12.00
N ARG A 188 -1.82 1.06 11.75
CA ARG A 188 -2.27 1.71 10.50
C ARG A 188 -1.70 3.12 10.36
N ARG A 189 -1.38 3.73 11.50
CA ARG A 189 -0.71 5.04 11.62
C ARG A 189 0.67 5.11 10.97
N ILE A 190 1.28 3.98 10.65
CA ILE A 190 2.53 3.93 9.87
C ILE A 190 2.33 4.50 8.48
N VAL A 191 1.22 4.18 7.81
CA VAL A 191 0.96 4.52 6.40
C VAL A 191 -0.03 5.68 6.27
N ASN A 192 -1.12 5.66 7.05
CA ASN A 192 -2.21 6.63 6.96
C ASN A 192 -2.86 6.87 8.34
N GLY A 193 -4.03 7.49 8.44
CA GLY A 193 -4.82 7.59 9.68
C GLY A 193 -5.40 6.25 10.13
N TYR A 194 -6.67 6.21 10.56
CA TYR A 194 -7.35 4.96 10.98
C TYR A 194 -8.18 4.30 9.88
N ASP A 195 -8.12 4.80 8.64
CA ASP A 195 -8.91 4.25 7.56
C ASP A 195 -8.58 2.77 7.33
N ARG A 196 -9.63 1.93 7.39
CA ARG A 196 -9.58 0.46 7.28
C ARG A 196 -8.65 -0.23 8.30
N ALA A 197 -8.34 0.41 9.43
CA ALA A 197 -7.42 -0.11 10.43
C ALA A 197 -7.82 -1.49 10.97
N ASP A 198 -9.10 -1.70 11.31
CA ASP A 198 -9.60 -2.99 11.80
C ASP A 198 -9.49 -4.11 10.75
N ASP A 199 -9.72 -3.78 9.48
CA ASP A 199 -9.60 -4.75 8.39
C ASP A 199 -8.15 -5.19 8.21
N ILE A 200 -7.22 -4.24 8.17
CA ILE A 200 -5.79 -4.50 8.02
C ILE A 200 -5.27 -5.27 9.25
N ALA A 201 -5.67 -4.90 10.45
CA ALA A 201 -5.33 -5.62 11.68
C ALA A 201 -5.79 -7.08 11.63
N ARG A 202 -7.01 -7.33 11.14
CA ARG A 202 -7.53 -8.69 10.97
C ARG A 202 -6.74 -9.48 9.92
N TYR A 203 -6.41 -8.89 8.78
CA TYR A 203 -5.56 -9.53 7.77
C TYR A 203 -4.17 -9.85 8.32
N ALA A 204 -3.57 -8.91 9.07
CA ALA A 204 -2.26 -9.08 9.68
C ALA A 204 -2.23 -10.24 10.66
N LYS A 205 -3.26 -10.40 11.49
CA LYS A 205 -3.37 -11.57 12.39
C LYS A 205 -3.48 -12.89 11.63
N HIS A 206 -4.16 -12.92 10.48
CA HIS A 206 -4.19 -14.11 9.62
C HIS A 206 -2.81 -14.43 9.04
N TYR A 207 -2.09 -13.43 8.52
CA TYR A 207 -0.72 -13.60 8.05
C TYR A 207 0.22 -14.04 9.17
N TYR A 208 0.11 -13.44 10.36
CA TYR A 208 0.92 -13.80 11.50
C TYR A 208 0.72 -15.27 11.87
N SER A 209 -0.54 -15.74 11.92
CA SER A 209 -0.86 -17.17 12.15
C SER A 209 -0.37 -18.13 11.05
N ALA A 210 -0.01 -17.61 9.88
CA ALA A 210 0.53 -18.37 8.75
C ALA A 210 2.07 -18.39 8.74
N ILE A 211 2.73 -17.56 9.56
CA ILE A 211 4.19 -17.40 9.61
C ILE A 211 4.74 -17.84 10.98
N SER A 212 4.11 -17.45 12.09
CA SER A 212 4.61 -17.64 13.46
C SER A 212 4.76 -19.10 13.92
N TYR A 213 4.15 -20.05 13.21
CA TYR A 213 4.25 -21.49 13.47
C TYR A 213 5.15 -22.21 12.46
N THR A 214 5.88 -21.45 11.63
CA THR A 214 6.74 -21.99 10.58
C THR A 214 8.23 -21.85 10.89
N THR A 215 8.56 -21.21 12.01
CA THR A 215 9.89 -21.21 12.61
C THR A 215 9.94 -22.37 13.61
N GLY A 216 10.52 -23.49 13.17
CA GLY A 216 10.88 -24.62 14.03
C GLY A 216 12.31 -24.50 14.53
#